data_AF-A0A971T0R9-F1
#
_entry.id   AF-A0A971T0R9-F1
#
_cell.length_a   1.000
_cell.length_b   1.000
_cell.length_c   1.000
_cell.angle_alpha   90.00
_cell.angle_beta   90.00
_cell.angle_gamma   90.00
#
_symmetry.space_group_name_H-M   'P 1'
#
loop_
_entity.id
_entity.type
_entity.pdbx_description
1 polymer ?
#
loop_
_entity_poly.entity_id
_entity_poly.type
_entity_poly.pdbx_seq_one_letter_code
_entity_poly.pdbx_strand_id
1 'polypeptide(L)' 'MKAQDIQLGGFYDVKVGGRTTVVRIMQPARDGKGGFDAITVAGDKDIRIRSADRIVRRYNPGTKKR' A
#
# COMPACT_ATOMS: atom_id res chain seq x y z
N MET A 1 3.76 3.99 8.41
CA MET A 1 3.09 2.99 9.29
C MET A 1 4.12 1.97 9.77
N LYS A 2 3.84 1.20 10.84
CA LYS A 2 4.69 0.04 11.15
C LYS A 2 4.31 -1.15 10.27
N ALA A 3 5.28 -2.01 9.96
CA ALA A 3 5.06 -3.18 9.12
C ALA A 3 4.03 -4.17 9.70
N GLN A 4 3.96 -4.25 11.04
CA GLN A 4 3.07 -5.16 11.77
C GLN A 4 1.60 -4.77 11.69
N ASP A 5 1.29 -3.50 11.41
CA ASP A 5 -0.09 -3.00 11.27
C ASP A 5 -0.67 -3.23 9.86
N ILE A 6 0.14 -3.79 8.96
CA ILE A 6 -0.23 -4.01 7.56
C ILE A 6 -0.82 -5.41 7.40
N GLN A 7 -2.08 -5.44 6.96
CA GLN A 7 -2.84 -6.66 6.71
C GLN A 7 -2.79 -7.01 5.23
N LEU A 8 -2.50 -8.28 4.94
CA LEU A 8 -2.62 -8.82 3.59
C LEU A 8 -4.08 -8.74 3.12
N GLY A 9 -4.27 -8.41 1.85
CA GLY A 9 -5.57 -8.11 1.26
C GLY A 9 -6.14 -6.74 1.63
N GLY A 10 -5.53 -6.00 2.56
CA GLY A 10 -5.97 -4.68 2.99
C GLY A 10 -5.63 -3.58 1.98
N PHE A 11 -6.44 -2.52 1.97
CA PHE A 11 -6.23 -1.35 1.13
C PHE A 11 -5.53 -0.23 1.93
N TYR A 12 -4.55 0.41 1.30
CA TYR A 12 -3.70 1.41 1.94
C TYR A 12 -3.40 2.57 1.00
N ASP A 13 -3.29 3.77 1.58
CA ASP A 13 -2.79 4.96 0.91
C ASP A 13 -1.25 4.92 0.92
N VAL A 14 -0.63 4.95 -0.25
CA VAL A 14 0.81 4.78 -0.44
C VAL A 14 1.40 5.91 -1.27
N LYS A 15 2.53 6.47 -0.83
CA LYS A 15 3.23 7.52 -1.56
C LYS A 15 4.15 6.92 -2.63
N VAL A 16 3.81 7.15 -3.89
CA VAL A 16 4.52 6.67 -5.09
C VAL A 16 4.87 7.88 -5.95
N GLY A 17 6.16 8.14 -6.15
CA GLY A 17 6.64 9.19 -7.08
C GLY A 17 6.05 10.59 -6.81
N GLY A 18 5.80 10.94 -5.55
CA GLY A 18 5.23 12.23 -5.15
C GLY A 18 3.70 12.27 -5.05
N ARG A 19 2.98 11.25 -5.52
CA ARG A 19 1.51 11.14 -5.41
C ARG A 19 1.13 10.08 -4.37
N THR A 20 -0.01 10.28 -3.72
CA THR A 20 -0.63 9.24 -2.87
C THR A 20 -1.59 8.44 -3.73
N THR A 21 -1.43 7.12 -3.74
CA THR A 21 -2.30 6.19 -4.49
C THR A 21 -2.81 5.10 -3.57
N VAL A 22 -3.98 4.58 -3.88
CA VAL A 22 -4.59 3.47 -3.13
C VAL A 22 -4.08 2.16 -3.72
N VAL A 23 -3.56 1.30 -2.87
CA VAL A 23 -3.08 -0.02 -3.26
C VAL A 23 -3.65 -1.10 -2.35
N ARG A 24 -3.82 -2.30 -2.88
CA ARG A 24 -4.13 -3.51 -2.14
C ARG A 24 -2.85 -4.28 -1.90
N ILE A 25 -2.52 -4.53 -0.64
CA ILE A 25 -1.36 -5.36 -0.28
C ILE A 25 -1.68 -6.82 -0.59
N MET A 26 -0.86 -7.48 -1.40
CA MET A 26 -1.07 -8.87 -1.79
C MET A 26 -0.24 -9.81 -0.92
N GLN A 27 1.06 -9.52 -0.78
CA GLN A 27 1.99 -10.35 -0.03
C GLN A 27 3.20 -9.53 0.44
N PRO A 28 3.94 -10.00 1.45
CA PRO A 28 5.23 -9.45 1.77
C PRO A 28 6.21 -9.62 0.59
N ALA A 29 7.10 -8.65 0.44
CA ALA A 29 8.18 -8.70 -0.54
C ALA A 29 9.03 -9.97 -0.38
N ARG A 30 9.14 -10.79 -1.43
CA ARG A 30 9.94 -12.04 -1.41
C ARG A 30 11.45 -11.86 -1.53
N ASP A 31 11.95 -10.66 -1.83
CA ASP A 31 13.37 -10.42 -2.12
C ASP A 31 14.27 -10.29 -0.88
N GLY A 32 13.72 -10.50 0.32
CA GLY A 32 14.46 -10.37 1.59
C GLY A 32 14.84 -8.94 1.96
N LYS A 33 14.49 -7.92 1.15
CA LYS A 33 14.78 -6.51 1.42
C LYS A 33 13.67 -5.80 2.21
N GLY A 34 12.67 -6.56 2.65
CA GLY A 34 11.47 -6.04 3.30
C GLY A 34 10.52 -5.34 2.32
N GLY A 35 9.37 -4.90 2.84
CA GLY A 35 8.32 -4.26 2.04
C GLY A 35 7.20 -5.21 1.61
N PHE A 36 6.42 -4.77 0.63
CA PHE A 36 5.16 -5.43 0.22
C PHE A 36 4.95 -5.35 -1.28
N ASP A 37 4.48 -6.44 -1.86
CA ASP A 37 3.95 -6.47 -3.21
C ASP A 37 2.45 -6.15 -3.16
N ALA A 38 2.02 -5.21 -3.98
CA ALA A 38 0.70 -4.63 -3.95
C ALA A 38 0.17 -4.35 -5.36
N ILE A 39 -1.15 -4.18 -5.49
CA ILE A 39 -1.80 -3.82 -6.75
C ILE A 39 -2.49 -2.47 -6.58
N THR A 40 -2.25 -1.53 -7.49
CA THR A 40 -2.93 -0.23 -7.47
C THR A 40 -4.40 -0.40 -7.82
N VAL A 41 -5.31 0.20 -7.03
CA VAL A 41 -6.76 0.13 -7.29
C VAL A 41 -7.17 0.94 -8.52
N ALA A 42 -6.41 1.99 -8.86
CA ALA A 42 -6.75 2.91 -9.94
C ALA A 42 -6.52 2.33 -11.35
N GLY A 43 -5.79 1.22 -11.50
CA GLY A 43 -5.45 0.70 -12.83
C GLY A 43 -4.82 -0.68 -12.81
N ASP A 44 -5.12 -1.49 -11.79
CA ASP A 44 -4.72 -2.91 -11.64
C ASP A 44 -3.25 -3.20 -11.93
N LYS A 45 -2.39 -2.23 -11.64
CA LYS A 45 -0.95 -2.33 -11.87
C LYS A 45 -0.25 -2.90 -10.65
N ASP A 46 0.60 -3.90 -10.88
CA ASP A 46 1.52 -4.42 -9.86
C ASP A 46 2.54 -3.35 -9.47
N ILE A 47 2.65 -3.11 -8.18
CA ILE A 47 3.60 -2.18 -7.59
C ILE A 47 4.29 -2.79 -6.38
N ARG A 48 5.60 -2.53 -6.33
CA ARG A 48 6.45 -2.94 -5.23
C ARG A 48 6.66 -1.79 -4.25
N ILE A 49 6.20 -1.98 -3.02
CA ILE A 49 6.39 -1.03 -1.92
C ILE A 49 7.64 -1.43 -1.16
N ARG A 50 8.73 -0.68 -1.34
CA ARG A 50 10.05 -1.00 -0.76
C ARG A 50 10.12 -0.88 0.78
N SER A 51 9.21 -0.14 1.41
CA SER A 51 9.19 0.03 2.86
C SER A 51 7.77 0.37 3.35
N ALA A 52 7.43 -0.06 4.57
CA ALA A 52 6.23 0.34 5.30
C ALA A 52 6.13 1.86 5.55
N ASP A 53 7.25 2.59 5.49
CA ASP A 53 7.27 4.06 5.61
C ASP A 53 6.53 4.75 4.47
N ARG A 54 6.43 4.10 3.31
CA ARG A 54 5.67 4.62 2.16
C ARG A 54 4.16 4.45 2.34
N ILE A 55 3.74 3.59 3.27
CA ILE A 55 2.34 3.38 3.60
C ILE A 55 1.94 4.43 4.64
N VAL A 56 1.11 5.35 4.18
CA VAL A 56 0.66 6.52 4.94
C VAL A 56 -0.39 6.09 5.96
N ARG A 57 -1.47 5.45 5.49
CA ARG A 57 -2.59 5.01 6.32
C ARG A 57 -3.40 3.91 5.63
N ARG A 58 -4.27 3.24 6.40
CA ARG A 58 -5.26 2.32 5.85
C ARG A 58 -6.26 3.13 5.03
N TYR A 59 -6.52 2.70 3.82
CA TYR A 59 -7.51 3.35 2.96
C TYR A 59 -8.89 3.12 3.55
N ASN A 60 -9.61 4.21 3.79
CA ASN A 60 -11.00 4.18 4.24
C ASN A 60 -11.87 4.91 3.20
N PRO A 61 -12.65 4.17 2.38
CA PRO A 61 -13.48 4.78 1.34
C PRO A 61 -14.56 5.71 1.92
N GLY A 62 -14.93 5.57 3.20
CA GLY A 62 -15.91 6.42 3.88
C GLY A 62 -15.39 7.79 4.31
N THR A 63 -14.09 8.08 4.14
CA THR A 63 -13.50 9.37 4.55
C THR A 63 -13.40 10.41 3.44
N LYS A 64 -13.92 10.13 2.24
CA LYS A 64 -14.26 11.21 1.30
C LYS A 64 -15.51 11.93 1.84
N LYS A 65 -15.30 12.88 2.77
CA LYS A 65 -16.29 13.92 3.03
C LYS A 65 -16.56 14.61 1.69
N ARG A 66 -17.81 14.49 1.25
CA ARG A 66 -18.40 15.18 0.12
C ARG A 66 -18.47 16.68 0.42
#